data_AF-A0A2H9N9A9-F1
#
_entry.id   AF-A0A2H9N9A9-F1
#
_cell.length_a   1.000
_cell.length_b   1.000
_cell.length_c   1.000
_cell.angle_alpha   90.00
_cell.angle_beta   90.00
_cell.angle_gamma   90.00
#
_symmetry.space_group_name_H-M   'P 1'
#
loop_
_entity.id
_entity.type
_entity.pdbx_description
1 polymer ?
#
loop_
_entity_poly.entity_id
_entity_poly.type
_entity_poly.pdbx_seq_one_letter_code
_entity_poly.pdbx_strand_id
1 'polypeptide(L)'
;MRVIADLHVHSRYSRATSQRMCIEEIARFARIKGLNLVGTGDFTHPKWLKELQETLVPESDTGLYKVARNPESPIYFMIATEVCTIFTFENEVKKVHHVILTPSIETAIQINDRLAKYGNLTIDGRPTLNMDASHLVEEVMEVSSENMVFPAHAWTPWFSIFGAF
;
A
#
# COMPACT_ATOMS: atom_id res chain seq x y z
N MET A 1 -19.13 -7.08 15.02
CA MET A 1 -17.69 -7.20 15.30
C MET A 1 -17.08 -5.80 15.20
N ARG A 2 -16.20 -5.40 16.12
CA ARG A 2 -15.52 -4.08 16.06
C ARG A 2 -14.22 -4.22 15.29
N VAL A 3 -14.01 -3.41 14.25
CA VAL A 3 -12.75 -3.35 13.49
C VAL A 3 -11.92 -2.17 13.99
N ILE A 4 -10.63 -2.40 14.22
CA ILE A 4 -9.64 -1.38 14.59
C ILE A 4 -8.47 -1.58 13.63
N ALA A 5 -8.30 -0.64 12.71
CA ALA A 5 -7.43 -0.79 11.56
C ALA A 5 -6.35 0.29 11.48
N ASP A 6 -5.20 -0.11 10.94
CA ASP A 6 -4.16 0.80 10.44
C ASP A 6 -3.82 0.40 9.00
N LEU A 7 -4.29 1.18 8.02
CA LEU A 7 -4.24 0.79 6.60
C LEU A 7 -3.08 1.43 5.83
N HIS A 8 -2.26 2.26 6.49
CA HIS A 8 -1.13 2.92 5.86
C HIS A 8 0.14 2.73 6.70
N VAL A 9 0.87 1.68 6.36
CA VAL A 9 2.19 1.35 6.92
C VAL A 9 3.19 1.15 5.79
N HIS A 10 4.47 1.06 6.15
CA HIS A 10 5.56 0.77 5.22
C HIS A 10 6.33 -0.48 5.62
N SER A 11 6.81 -1.20 4.61
CA SER A 11 7.69 -2.35 4.75
C SER A 11 9.14 -1.93 4.97
N ARG A 12 10.00 -2.93 5.23
CA ARG A 12 11.47 -2.77 5.26
C ARG A 12 12.10 -2.31 3.94
N TYR A 13 11.34 -2.29 2.83
CA TYR A 13 11.80 -1.85 1.51
C TYR A 13 11.54 -0.37 1.23
N SER A 14 10.79 0.33 2.08
CA SER A 14 10.68 1.78 2.04
C SER A 14 11.91 2.45 2.66
N ARG A 15 12.34 3.58 2.08
CA ARG A 15 13.40 4.40 2.68
C ARG A 15 13.02 4.90 4.07
N ALA A 16 14.04 5.00 4.93
CA ALA A 16 13.92 5.44 6.32
C ALA A 16 12.94 4.62 7.18
N THR A 17 12.60 3.41 6.76
CA THR A 17 11.80 2.45 7.53
C THR A 17 12.69 1.42 8.24
N SER A 18 12.24 0.94 9.40
CA SER A 18 12.93 -0.10 10.18
C SER A 18 13.07 -1.40 9.38
N GLN A 19 14.25 -2.03 9.45
CA GLN A 19 14.50 -3.35 8.84
C GLN A 19 13.66 -4.47 9.45
N ARG A 20 13.03 -4.23 10.61
CA ARG A 20 12.09 -5.14 11.26
C ARG A 20 10.65 -5.01 10.76
N MET A 21 10.36 -4.13 9.80
CA MET A 21 9.01 -4.03 9.21
C MET A 21 8.76 -5.20 8.25
N CYS A 22 8.61 -6.40 8.82
CA CYS A 22 8.15 -7.61 8.17
C CYS A 22 6.77 -8.03 8.71
N ILE A 23 6.06 -8.89 8.00
CA ILE A 23 4.67 -9.26 8.32
C ILE A 23 4.52 -9.82 9.74
N GLU A 24 5.45 -10.66 10.19
CA GLU A 24 5.41 -11.25 11.52
C GLU A 24 5.57 -10.20 12.64
N GLU A 25 6.50 -9.26 12.48
CA GLU A 25 6.72 -8.22 13.47
C GLU A 25 5.56 -7.21 13.47
N ILE A 26 5.03 -6.87 12.29
CA ILE A 26 3.83 -6.04 12.14
C ILE A 26 2.66 -6.70 12.87
N ALA A 27 2.39 -7.99 12.62
CA ALA A 27 1.31 -8.73 13.28
C ALA A 27 1.50 -8.76 14.81
N ARG A 28 2.73 -8.98 15.28
CA ARG A 28 3.06 -8.99 16.71
C ARG A 28 2.70 -7.66 17.38
N PHE A 29 3.13 -6.54 16.80
CA PHE A 29 2.88 -5.22 17.41
C PHE A 29 1.45 -4.73 17.18
N ALA A 30 0.81 -5.09 16.07
CA ALA A 30 -0.61 -4.84 15.83
C ALA A 30 -1.46 -5.45 16.96
N ARG A 31 -1.17 -6.70 17.35
CA ARG A 31 -1.83 -7.37 18.48
C ARG A 31 -1.62 -6.63 19.80
N ILE A 32 -0.38 -6.19 20.09
CA ILE A 32 -0.07 -5.42 21.31
C ILE A 32 -0.82 -4.08 21.31
N LYS A 33 -0.90 -3.42 20.15
CA LYS A 33 -1.60 -2.15 19.96
C LYS A 33 -3.12 -2.28 20.06
N GLY A 34 -3.66 -3.48 19.84
CA GLY A 34 -5.10 -3.76 19.81
C GLY A 34 -5.75 -3.58 18.43
N LEU A 35 -4.94 -3.60 17.37
CA LEU A 35 -5.45 -3.64 16.00
C LEU A 35 -5.92 -5.06 15.67
N ASN A 36 -6.87 -5.18 14.75
CA ASN A 36 -7.28 -6.45 14.17
C ASN A 36 -7.21 -6.47 12.62
N LEU A 37 -6.94 -5.33 12.00
CA LEU A 37 -6.70 -5.22 10.57
C LEU A 37 -5.51 -4.29 10.31
N VAL A 38 -4.60 -4.68 9.42
CA VAL A 38 -3.45 -3.86 9.03
C VAL A 38 -3.28 -3.87 7.52
N GLY A 39 -2.94 -2.73 6.91
CA GLY A 39 -2.47 -2.70 5.53
C GLY A 39 -1.11 -3.39 5.40
N THR A 40 -0.83 -4.09 4.31
CA THR A 40 0.50 -4.67 4.10
C THR A 40 1.57 -3.62 3.88
N GLY A 41 1.20 -2.48 3.28
CA GLY A 41 2.12 -1.51 2.71
C GLY A 41 2.86 -2.06 1.49
N ASP A 42 3.40 -1.14 0.69
CA ASP A 42 4.45 -1.34 -0.31
C ASP A 42 4.30 -2.51 -1.30
N PHE A 43 3.08 -2.98 -1.63
CA PHE A 43 2.91 -4.13 -2.54
C PHE A 43 3.53 -3.92 -3.93
N THR A 44 3.81 -2.66 -4.30
CA THR A 44 4.50 -2.30 -5.54
C THR A 44 5.93 -2.81 -5.61
N HIS A 45 6.59 -2.97 -4.47
CA HIS A 45 7.97 -3.41 -4.44
C HIS A 45 8.06 -4.94 -4.65
N PRO A 46 8.74 -5.44 -5.71
CA PRO A 46 8.64 -6.85 -6.11
C PRO A 46 9.20 -7.83 -5.07
N LYS A 47 10.23 -7.44 -4.30
CA LYS A 47 10.73 -8.31 -3.23
C LYS A 47 9.74 -8.38 -2.07
N TRP A 48 9.05 -7.28 -1.78
CA TRP A 48 8.03 -7.27 -0.73
C TRP A 48 6.82 -8.09 -1.15
N LEU A 49 6.34 -7.90 -2.39
CA LEU A 49 5.24 -8.67 -2.95
C LEU A 49 5.51 -10.18 -2.89
N LYS A 50 6.74 -10.60 -3.20
CA LYS A 50 7.16 -12.00 -3.06
C LYS A 50 7.08 -12.47 -1.60
N GLU A 51 7.56 -11.66 -0.64
CA GLU A 51 7.42 -11.98 0.79
C GLU A 51 5.94 -12.09 1.21
N LEU A 52 5.05 -11.22 0.70
CA LEU A 52 3.62 -11.29 0.94
C LEU A 52 3.04 -12.62 0.45
N GLN A 53 3.36 -13.02 -0.79
CA GLN A 53 2.92 -14.30 -1.37
C GLN A 53 3.40 -15.53 -0.58
N GLU A 54 4.60 -15.46 0.00
CA GLU A 54 5.18 -16.56 0.79
C GLU A 54 4.64 -16.61 2.23
N THR A 55 4.21 -15.46 2.78
CA THR A 55 3.90 -15.32 4.22
C THR A 55 2.40 -15.28 4.50
N LEU A 56 1.59 -14.83 3.52
CA LEU A 56 0.16 -14.62 3.69
C LEU A 56 -0.66 -15.71 3.00
N VAL A 57 -1.77 -16.08 3.63
CA VAL A 57 -2.82 -16.93 3.06
C VAL A 57 -4.15 -16.18 3.06
N PRO A 58 -4.97 -16.31 2.01
CA PRO A 58 -6.26 -15.64 1.96
C PRO A 58 -7.22 -16.21 3.02
N GLU A 59 -8.00 -15.33 3.64
CA GLU A 59 -9.17 -15.69 4.43
C GLU A 59 -10.39 -15.74 3.49
N SER A 60 -11.00 -16.91 3.37
CA SER A 60 -12.09 -17.19 2.44
C SER A 60 -13.21 -16.14 2.50
N ASP A 61 -13.62 -15.65 1.33
CA ASP A 61 -14.76 -14.73 1.14
C ASP A 61 -14.65 -13.37 1.86
N THR A 62 -13.43 -12.93 2.21
CA THR A 62 -13.23 -11.64 2.90
C THR A 62 -12.40 -10.60 2.14
N GLY A 63 -11.59 -11.01 1.15
CA GLY A 63 -10.56 -10.14 0.55
C GLY A 63 -9.41 -9.78 1.51
N LEU A 64 -9.32 -10.46 2.65
CA LEU A 64 -8.28 -10.28 3.66
C LEU A 64 -7.36 -11.49 3.73
N TYR A 65 -6.24 -11.30 4.41
CA TYR A 65 -5.18 -12.29 4.53
C TYR A 65 -4.78 -12.54 5.99
N LYS A 66 -4.30 -13.74 6.27
CA LYS A 66 -3.70 -14.14 7.55
C LYS A 66 -2.26 -14.58 7.36
N VAL A 67 -1.49 -14.55 8.44
CA VAL A 67 -0.11 -15.08 8.44
C VAL A 67 -0.16 -16.61 8.41
N ALA A 68 0.40 -17.22 7.37
CA ALA A 68 0.37 -18.67 7.14
C ALA A 68 0.95 -19.46 8.32
N ARG A 69 2.03 -18.94 8.92
CA ARG A 69 2.72 -19.56 10.07
C ARG A 69 2.01 -19.35 11.41
N ASN A 70 0.96 -18.53 11.45
CA ASN A 70 0.21 -18.23 12.67
C ASN A 70 -1.29 -18.00 12.37
N PRO A 71 -2.01 -19.04 11.93
CA PRO A 71 -3.41 -18.92 11.50
C PRO A 71 -4.37 -18.53 12.63
N GLU A 72 -4.00 -18.81 13.88
CA GLU A 72 -4.75 -18.43 15.10
C GLU A 72 -4.59 -16.96 15.48
N SER A 73 -3.73 -16.22 14.79
CA SER A 73 -3.58 -14.78 15.01
C SER A 73 -4.89 -14.06 14.71
N PRO A 74 -5.36 -13.16 15.60
CA PRO A 74 -6.55 -12.34 15.35
C PRO A 74 -6.28 -11.18 14.39
N ILE A 75 -5.09 -11.12 13.77
CA ILE A 75 -4.66 -10.02 12.90
C ILE A 75 -4.88 -10.42 11.44
N TYR A 76 -5.69 -9.61 10.77
CA TYR A 76 -5.91 -9.69 9.34
C TYR A 76 -5.07 -8.65 8.61
N PHE A 77 -4.76 -8.93 7.34
CA PHE A 77 -4.04 -8.04 6.44
C PHE A 77 -4.89 -7.70 5.22
N MET A 78 -4.90 -6.42 4.85
CA MET A 78 -5.42 -5.94 3.56
C MET A 78 -4.25 -5.56 2.67
N ILE A 79 -4.29 -5.93 1.40
CA ILE A 79 -3.23 -5.59 0.46
C ILE A 79 -3.29 -4.09 0.18
N ALA A 80 -2.22 -3.39 0.54
CA ALA A 80 -2.15 -1.93 0.49
C ALA A 80 -0.78 -1.46 0.02
N THR A 81 -0.71 -0.30 -0.63
CA THR A 81 0.54 0.39 -0.94
C THR A 81 0.36 1.90 -0.87
N GLU A 82 1.47 2.63 -0.85
CA GLU A 82 1.51 4.07 -1.11
C GLU A 82 2.37 4.32 -2.35
N VAL A 83 1.93 5.20 -3.25
CA VAL A 83 2.72 5.67 -4.39
C VAL A 83 2.77 7.19 -4.40
N CYS A 84 3.85 7.74 -4.94
CA CYS A 84 4.02 9.19 -5.12
C CYS A 84 3.82 9.55 -6.59
N THR A 85 3.06 10.59 -6.88
CA THR A 85 3.05 11.24 -8.20
C THR A 85 3.65 12.64 -8.09
N ILE A 86 4.38 13.04 -9.14
CA ILE A 86 4.93 14.39 -9.28
C ILE A 86 4.52 14.91 -10.65
N PHE A 87 3.71 15.96 -10.68
CA PHE A 87 3.13 16.50 -11.91
C PHE A 87 2.89 18.01 -11.78
N THR A 88 2.67 18.69 -12.90
CA THR A 88 2.36 20.13 -12.92
C THR A 88 0.87 20.32 -13.10
N PHE A 89 0.26 21.14 -12.25
CA PHE A 89 -1.15 21.54 -12.33
C PHE A 89 -1.26 23.06 -12.10
N GLU A 90 -1.92 23.77 -13.01
CA GLU A 90 -2.08 25.24 -12.94
C GLU A 90 -0.76 26.01 -12.71
N ASN A 91 0.32 25.59 -13.39
CA ASN A 91 1.69 26.12 -13.27
C ASN A 91 2.39 25.86 -11.92
N GLU A 92 1.80 25.04 -11.05
CA GLU A 92 2.42 24.61 -9.80
C GLU A 92 2.82 23.14 -9.87
N VAL A 93 4.01 22.81 -9.35
CA VAL A 93 4.42 21.41 -9.18
C VAL A 93 3.68 20.83 -7.99
N LYS A 94 2.88 19.78 -8.23
CA LYS A 94 2.21 19.00 -7.20
C LYS A 94 2.99 17.72 -6.96
N LYS A 95 3.19 17.38 -5.69
CA LYS A 95 3.76 16.13 -5.23
C LYS A 95 2.75 15.51 -4.28
N VAL A 96 2.16 14.39 -4.65
CA VAL A 96 1.04 13.84 -3.89
C VAL A 96 1.27 12.36 -3.66
N HIS A 97 1.18 11.96 -2.40
CA HIS A 97 1.11 10.56 -2.04
C HIS A 97 -0.33 10.04 -2.05
N HIS A 98 -0.50 8.83 -2.57
CA HIS A 98 -1.78 8.15 -2.71
C HIS A 98 -1.66 6.78 -2.07
N VAL A 99 -2.60 6.46 -1.17
CA VAL A 99 -2.76 5.09 -0.69
C VAL A 99 -3.69 4.36 -1.65
N ILE A 100 -3.32 3.12 -1.95
CA ILE A 100 -4.11 2.20 -2.77
C ILE A 100 -4.41 0.97 -1.92
N LEU A 101 -5.69 0.63 -1.80
CA LEU A 101 -6.15 -0.64 -1.26
C LEU A 101 -6.69 -1.49 -2.42
N THR A 102 -6.36 -2.77 -2.43
CA THR A 102 -6.71 -3.70 -3.51
C THR A 102 -7.22 -5.01 -2.92
N PRO A 103 -8.23 -5.67 -3.53
CA PRO A 103 -8.93 -6.79 -2.90
C PRO A 103 -8.09 -8.06 -2.80
N SER A 104 -6.98 -8.16 -3.55
CA SER A 104 -6.15 -9.37 -3.57
C SER A 104 -4.71 -9.13 -4.02
N ILE A 105 -3.85 -10.12 -3.79
CA ILE A 105 -2.47 -10.12 -4.32
C ILE A 105 -2.47 -10.20 -5.85
N GLU A 106 -3.43 -10.89 -6.46
CA GLU A 106 -3.57 -10.98 -7.92
C GLU A 106 -3.88 -9.62 -8.55
N THR A 107 -4.77 -8.85 -7.92
CA THR A 107 -5.05 -7.47 -8.34
C THR A 107 -3.84 -6.56 -8.10
N ALA A 108 -3.10 -6.73 -7.01
CA ALA A 108 -1.84 -6.03 -6.78
C ALA A 108 -0.78 -6.28 -7.87
N ILE A 109 -0.65 -7.53 -8.35
CA ILE A 109 0.25 -7.87 -9.46
C ILE A 109 -0.15 -7.13 -10.73
N GLN A 110 -1.45 -7.14 -11.06
CA GLN A 110 -1.97 -6.46 -12.25
C GLN A 110 -1.78 -4.94 -12.17
N ILE A 111 -1.98 -4.34 -10.98
CA ILE A 111 -1.65 -2.93 -10.74
C ILE A 111 -0.17 -2.68 -10.99
N ASN A 112 0.73 -3.53 -10.48
CA ASN A 112 2.17 -3.37 -10.70
C ASN A 112 2.56 -3.42 -12.18
N ASP A 113 1.98 -4.34 -12.97
CA ASP A 113 2.23 -4.43 -14.41
C ASP A 113 1.87 -3.14 -15.16
N ARG A 114 0.82 -2.46 -14.69
CA ARG A 114 0.38 -1.17 -15.23
C ARG A 114 1.29 -0.03 -14.77
N LEU A 115 1.53 0.09 -13.47
CA LEU A 115 2.30 1.18 -12.87
C LEU A 115 3.80 1.14 -13.24
N ALA A 116 4.36 -0.04 -13.56
CA ALA A 116 5.74 -0.19 -14.01
C ALA A 116 6.07 0.58 -15.31
N LYS A 117 5.05 0.97 -16.09
CA LYS A 117 5.22 1.82 -17.28
C LYS A 117 5.58 3.26 -16.93
N TYR A 118 5.25 3.70 -15.71
CA TYR A 118 5.38 5.09 -15.28
C TYR A 118 6.50 5.32 -14.26
N GLY A 119 7.17 4.26 -13.79
CA GLY A 119 8.28 4.40 -12.86
C GLY A 119 8.95 3.08 -12.51
N ASN A 120 10.11 3.16 -11.84
CA ASN A 120 10.83 1.98 -11.39
C ASN A 120 10.36 1.53 -10.00
N LEU A 121 9.55 0.48 -9.95
CA LEU A 121 8.98 -0.06 -8.72
C LEU A 121 10.00 -0.77 -7.79
N THR A 122 11.24 -0.99 -8.26
CA THR A 122 12.27 -1.73 -7.52
C THR A 122 13.13 -0.89 -6.59
N ILE A 123 13.01 0.45 -6.68
CA ILE A 123 13.91 1.38 -6.00
C ILE A 123 13.51 1.59 -4.54
N ASP A 124 12.20 1.66 -4.28
CA ASP A 124 11.64 2.04 -2.98
C ASP A 124 10.28 1.36 -2.79
N GLY A 125 9.90 1.11 -1.53
CA GLY A 125 8.56 0.65 -1.16
C GLY A 125 7.45 1.63 -1.59
N ARG A 126 7.75 2.93 -1.61
CA ARG A 126 6.92 4.00 -2.20
C ARG A 126 7.57 4.52 -3.49
N PRO A 127 7.26 3.92 -4.66
CA PRO A 127 7.79 4.40 -5.92
C PRO A 127 7.22 5.78 -6.27
N THR A 128 8.03 6.58 -6.97
CA THR A 128 7.57 7.81 -7.62
C THR A 128 7.24 7.51 -9.08
N LEU A 129 6.03 7.86 -9.49
CA LEU A 129 5.47 7.59 -10.81
C LEU A 129 5.36 8.90 -11.61
N ASN A 130 5.79 8.85 -12.87
CA ASN A 130 5.72 9.94 -13.82
C ASN A 130 4.34 9.96 -14.50
N MET A 131 3.33 10.38 -13.74
CA MET A 131 1.94 10.51 -14.19
C MET A 131 1.21 11.53 -13.29
N ASP A 132 0.07 12.05 -13.74
CA ASP A 132 -0.80 12.85 -12.89
C ASP A 132 -1.68 11.98 -11.96
N ALA A 133 -2.30 12.62 -10.97
CA ALA A 133 -3.12 11.93 -9.98
C ALA A 133 -4.39 11.29 -10.57
N SER A 134 -5.04 11.93 -11.54
CA SER A 134 -6.23 11.40 -12.22
C SER A 134 -5.92 10.12 -13.00
N HIS A 135 -4.83 10.13 -13.76
CA HIS A 135 -4.37 8.99 -14.52
C HIS A 135 -3.96 7.83 -13.61
N LEU A 136 -3.41 8.11 -12.42
CA LEU A 136 -3.14 7.06 -11.42
C LEU A 136 -4.44 6.38 -11.00
N VAL A 137 -5.48 7.16 -10.71
CA VAL A 137 -6.79 6.61 -10.33
C VAL A 137 -7.36 5.78 -11.48
N GLU A 138 -7.31 6.26 -12.72
CA GLU A 138 -7.76 5.50 -13.89
C GLU A 138 -7.03 4.16 -14.05
N GLU A 139 -5.70 4.17 -14.02
CA GLU A 139 -4.88 2.96 -14.16
C GLU A 139 -5.15 1.92 -13.07
N VAL A 140 -5.36 2.36 -11.82
CA VAL A 140 -5.68 1.47 -10.70
C VAL A 140 -7.11 0.95 -10.78
N MET A 141 -8.10 1.81 -11.06
CA MET A 141 -9.50 1.41 -11.10
C MET A 141 -9.84 0.53 -12.30
N GLU A 142 -9.09 0.62 -13.40
CA GLU A 142 -9.24 -0.25 -14.57
C GLU A 142 -8.89 -1.72 -14.26
N VAL A 143 -8.08 -1.98 -13.23
CA VAL A 143 -7.76 -3.36 -12.79
C VAL A 143 -8.92 -3.99 -12.02
N SER A 144 -9.56 -3.22 -11.15
CA SER A 144 -10.72 -3.67 -10.39
C SER A 144 -11.53 -2.48 -9.89
N SER A 145 -12.86 -2.57 -10.02
CA SER A 145 -13.79 -1.61 -9.45
C SER A 145 -13.85 -1.65 -7.92
N GLU A 146 -13.29 -2.68 -7.29
CA GLU A 146 -13.18 -2.81 -5.83
C GLU A 146 -11.93 -2.15 -5.25
N ASN A 147 -11.03 -1.65 -6.11
CA ASN A 147 -9.88 -0.89 -5.65
C ASN A 147 -10.33 0.43 -5.00
N MET A 148 -9.55 0.91 -4.04
CA MET A 148 -9.75 2.23 -3.45
C MET A 148 -8.45 3.02 -3.50
N VAL A 149 -8.54 4.25 -4.02
CA VAL A 149 -7.43 5.20 -4.08
C VAL A 149 -7.82 6.46 -3.32
N PHE A 150 -6.97 6.92 -2.41
CA PHE A 150 -7.19 8.16 -1.67
C PHE A 150 -5.89 8.90 -1.37
N PRO A 151 -5.92 10.24 -1.23
CA PRO A 151 -4.73 11.00 -0.83
C PRO A 151 -4.32 10.59 0.58
N ALA A 152 -3.05 10.20 0.75
CA ALA A 152 -2.56 9.55 1.97
C ALA A 152 -2.71 10.45 3.22
N HIS A 153 -1.94 11.52 3.26
CA HIS A 153 -1.87 12.44 4.39
C HIS A 153 -2.12 13.86 3.89
N ALA A 154 -3.39 14.13 3.56
CA ALA A 154 -3.83 15.25 2.72
C ALA A 154 -3.39 16.66 3.16
N TRP A 155 -3.13 16.87 4.45
CA TRP A 155 -2.74 18.17 5.02
C TRP A 155 -1.28 18.24 5.49
N THR A 156 -0.49 17.17 5.33
CA THR A 156 0.94 17.22 5.67
C THR A 156 1.62 18.29 4.81
N PRO A 157 2.48 19.17 5.34
CA PRO A 157 2.99 20.29 4.55
C PRO A 157 3.79 19.92 3.30
N TRP A 158 4.24 18.66 3.20
CA TRP A 158 4.98 18.11 2.06
C TRP A 158 4.27 16.85 1.52
N PHE A 159 4.45 16.60 0.22
CA PHE A 159 3.97 15.38 -0.47
C PHE A 159 2.47 15.08 -0.24
N SER A 160 1.65 16.12 -0.15
CA SER A 160 0.20 15.99 0.05
C SER A 160 -0.58 16.88 -0.90
N ILE A 161 -1.88 16.59 -1.03
CA ILE A 161 -2.75 17.31 -1.96
C ILE A 161 -3.01 18.77 -1.53
N PHE A 162 -2.99 19.06 -0.23
CA PHE A 162 -3.13 20.42 0.33
C PHE A 162 -1.84 20.92 1.01
N GLY A 163 -0.69 20.34 0.63
CA GLY A 163 0.61 20.70 1.18
C GLY A 163 1.02 22.12 0.80
N ALA A 164 1.90 22.71 1.62
CA ALA A 164 2.41 24.06 1.41
C ALA A 164 3.75 24.11 0.65
N PHE A 165 4.43 22.96 0.50
CA PHE A 165 5.80 22.84 -0.03
C PHE A 165 5.99 21.66 -1.00
#